data_AF-A0A7V2LMQ7-F1
#
_entry.id   AF-A0A7V2LMQ7-F1
#
_cell.length_a   1.000
_cell.length_b   1.000
_cell.length_c   1.000
_cell.angle_alpha   90.00
_cell.angle_beta   90.00
_cell.angle_gamma   90.00
#
_symmetry.space_group_name_H-M   'P 1'
#
loop_
_entity.id
_entity.type
_entity.pdbx_description
1 polymer ?
#
loop_
_entity_poly.entity_id
_entity_poly.type
_entity_poly.pdbx_seq_one_letter_code
_entity_poly.pdbx_strand_id
1 'polypeptide(L)'
;MGYHEYIAVEGVIGVGKTTLARMLADALSSELLLEVFEENPFLSDFYADRDRYAFQTQIFFLISRYHQQNRVIPQTLSQSRLISDYFFDKDRLFAHLNLANDELEMYDRVQAILGEQLPVPDLVVFLRADTDVLMQRIAYRDRAYERGMDRAYIDALRIAYDAFFLDYNQAPVLTIDTNDIDFVRSTRDRDHIIGLVRTALEHGPVQQALPDLNDKAPASGMRILQGRRRLGDFQRFHRALDREKGFDDDLALNLAGLTEEVGEVGRELKLTWRDARKWREQTGNQPEALERALAGRRSLLAEEMADVLAYLLKIANYAGIDLEAAYVDKMGRNWRRNWQTLPEEKA
;
A
#
# COMPACT_ATOMS: atom_id res chain seq x y z
N MET A 1 -13.70 13.19 18.90
CA MET A 1 -12.28 13.60 18.84
C MET A 1 -11.82 13.36 17.42
N GLY A 2 -11.30 14.38 16.76
CA GLY A 2 -10.80 14.24 15.39
C GLY A 2 -9.53 13.38 15.40
N TYR A 3 -9.48 12.38 14.53
CA TYR A 3 -8.24 11.66 14.23
C TYR A 3 -7.44 12.52 13.26
N HIS A 4 -6.18 12.82 13.58
CA HIS A 4 -5.28 13.56 12.71
C HIS A 4 -4.42 12.59 11.88
N GLU A 5 -4.03 12.98 10.66
CA GLU A 5 -3.26 12.07 9.80
C GLU A 5 -1.84 11.85 10.31
N TYR A 6 -1.36 10.63 10.11
CA TYR A 6 0.01 10.20 10.36
C TYR A 6 0.71 9.89 9.03
N ILE A 7 1.80 10.59 8.73
CA ILE A 7 2.57 10.41 7.49
C ILE A 7 3.99 9.98 7.86
N ALA A 8 4.47 8.91 7.22
CA ALA A 8 5.85 8.46 7.38
C ALA A 8 6.63 8.66 6.08
N VAL A 9 7.81 9.27 6.16
CA VAL A 9 8.74 9.45 5.03
C VAL A 9 9.82 8.39 5.10
N GLU A 10 10.03 7.68 4.00
CA GLU A 10 10.85 6.49 3.96
C GLU A 10 11.81 6.41 2.79
N GLY A 11 12.81 5.55 2.95
CA GLY A 11 13.81 5.25 1.93
C GLY A 11 15.21 5.04 2.48
N VAL A 12 16.14 4.72 1.57
CA VAL A 12 17.51 4.33 1.88
C VAL A 12 18.29 5.47 2.56
N ILE A 13 19.39 5.16 3.23
CA ILE A 13 20.34 6.15 3.76
C ILE A 13 20.77 7.08 2.62
N GLY A 14 20.84 8.39 2.87
CA GLY A 14 21.20 9.39 1.86
C GLY A 14 20.07 9.90 0.98
N VAL A 15 18.88 9.30 0.98
CA VAL A 15 17.81 9.68 0.03
C VAL A 15 17.14 11.03 0.32
N GLY A 16 17.23 11.54 1.55
CA GLY A 16 16.66 12.86 1.93
C GLY A 16 15.44 12.83 2.86
N LYS A 17 15.17 11.70 3.53
CA LYS A 17 14.02 11.52 4.46
C LYS A 17 13.81 12.67 5.44
N THR A 18 14.78 12.92 6.32
CA THR A 18 14.71 13.96 7.35
C THR A 18 14.48 15.35 6.76
N THR A 19 15.05 15.63 5.59
CA THR A 19 14.87 16.91 4.90
C THR A 19 13.44 17.08 4.41
N LEU A 20 12.90 16.05 3.74
CA LEU A 20 11.51 16.08 3.29
C LEU A 20 10.52 16.10 4.47
N ALA A 21 10.77 15.32 5.52
CA ALA A 21 9.91 15.28 6.71
C ALA A 21 9.78 16.66 7.36
N ARG A 22 10.89 17.40 7.52
CA ARG A 22 10.87 18.79 8.02
C ARG A 22 10.06 19.71 7.12
N MET A 23 10.28 19.65 5.80
CA MET A 23 9.54 20.47 4.85
C MET A 23 8.03 20.18 4.86
N LEU A 24 7.65 18.90 4.97
CA LEU A 24 6.25 18.51 5.07
C LEU A 24 5.63 18.95 6.38
N ALA A 25 6.36 18.87 7.50
CA ALA A 25 5.87 19.34 8.80
C ALA A 25 5.52 20.83 8.76
N ASP A 26 6.42 21.65 8.19
CA ASP A 26 6.19 23.09 8.01
C ASP A 26 5.00 23.35 7.08
N ALA A 27 4.98 22.69 5.91
CA ALA A 27 3.99 22.94 4.85
C ALA A 27 2.58 22.43 5.20
N LEU A 28 2.47 21.48 6.12
CA LEU A 28 1.20 20.86 6.55
C LEU A 28 0.80 21.27 7.97
N SER A 29 1.60 22.12 8.64
CA SER A 29 1.42 22.53 10.03
C SER A 29 1.25 21.32 10.96
N SER A 30 2.21 20.40 10.85
CA SER A 30 2.24 19.13 11.57
C SER A 30 3.36 19.12 12.60
N GLU A 31 3.19 18.29 13.62
CA GLU A 31 4.30 17.91 14.49
C GLU A 31 5.27 17.00 13.75
N LEU A 32 6.54 17.07 14.16
CA LEU A 32 7.64 16.33 13.53
C LEU A 32 8.25 15.34 14.52
N LEU A 33 8.28 14.06 14.16
CA LEU A 33 8.97 13.00 14.87
C LEU A 33 10.17 12.53 14.05
N LEU A 34 11.36 12.59 14.63
CA LEU A 34 12.59 12.19 13.94
C LEU A 34 13.25 11.01 14.61
N GLU A 35 13.85 10.16 13.81
CA GLU A 35 14.66 9.06 14.30
C GLU A 35 15.90 9.57 15.05
N VAL A 36 16.13 8.99 16.23
CA VAL A 36 17.22 9.40 17.13
C VAL A 36 18.42 8.49 16.89
N PHE A 37 19.27 8.86 15.94
CA PHE A 37 20.48 8.08 15.59
C PHE A 37 21.68 8.37 16.50
N GLU A 38 21.83 9.62 16.94
CA GLU A 38 23.04 10.11 17.62
C GLU A 38 23.20 9.52 19.03
N GLU A 39 22.10 9.06 19.63
CA GLU A 39 22.11 8.43 20.96
C GLU A 39 22.51 6.95 20.93
N ASN A 40 22.62 6.33 19.74
CA ASN A 40 22.97 4.92 19.65
C ASN A 40 24.49 4.74 19.87
N PRO A 41 24.91 4.18 21.02
CA PRO A 41 26.33 4.08 21.36
C PRO A 41 27.09 3.09 20.46
N PHE A 42 26.37 2.23 19.73
CA PHE A 42 26.96 1.19 18.88
C PHE A 42 27.05 1.60 17.41
N LEU A 43 26.43 2.72 17.00
CA LEU A 43 26.29 3.06 15.59
C LEU A 43 27.64 3.32 14.90
N SER A 44 28.56 4.00 15.59
CA SER A 44 29.90 4.23 15.05
C SER A 44 30.69 2.92 14.91
N ASP A 45 30.57 2.03 15.90
CA ASP A 45 31.26 0.74 15.90
C ASP A 45 30.66 -0.22 14.87
N PHE A 46 29.36 -0.15 14.62
CA PHE A 46 28.68 -0.89 13.55
C PHE A 46 29.26 -0.58 12.17
N TYR A 47 29.55 0.69 11.87
CA TYR A 47 30.16 1.02 10.58
C TYR A 47 31.64 0.62 10.50
N ALA A 48 32.32 0.39 11.63
CA ALA A 48 33.67 -0.14 11.67
C ALA A 48 33.72 -1.68 11.56
N ASP A 49 32.78 -2.38 12.21
CA ASP A 49 32.68 -3.84 12.27
C ASP A 49 31.20 -4.27 12.38
N ARG A 50 30.57 -4.48 11.21
CA ARG A 50 29.14 -4.79 11.12
C ARG A 50 28.80 -6.12 11.79
N ASP A 51 29.60 -7.15 11.56
CA ASP A 51 29.34 -8.51 12.08
C ASP A 51 29.30 -8.53 13.61
N ARG A 52 30.10 -7.69 14.27
CA ARG A 52 30.19 -7.67 15.73
C ARG A 52 29.15 -6.78 16.42
N TYR A 53 28.74 -5.69 15.78
CA TYR A 53 27.93 -4.63 16.40
C TYR A 53 26.52 -4.49 15.80
N ALA A 54 26.19 -5.26 14.77
CA ALA A 54 24.88 -5.23 14.14
C ALA A 54 23.76 -5.49 15.14
N PHE A 55 23.85 -6.55 15.94
CA PHE A 55 22.76 -6.95 16.84
C PHE A 55 22.42 -5.86 17.87
N GLN A 56 23.43 -5.34 18.56
CA GLN A 56 23.28 -4.29 19.57
C GLN A 56 22.72 -3.01 18.94
N THR A 57 23.19 -2.67 17.74
CA THR A 57 22.72 -1.50 16.98
C THR A 57 21.25 -1.65 16.59
N GLN A 58 20.84 -2.81 16.07
CA GLN A 58 19.46 -3.06 15.65
C GLN A 58 18.49 -3.12 16.85
N ILE A 59 18.87 -3.77 17.95
CA ILE A 59 18.03 -3.83 19.16
C ILE A 59 17.85 -2.43 19.76
N PHE A 60 18.89 -1.59 19.77
CA PHE A 60 18.76 -0.20 20.22
C PHE A 60 17.73 0.57 19.39
N PHE A 61 17.82 0.48 18.05
CA PHE A 61 16.84 1.13 17.17
C PHE A 61 15.42 0.62 17.41
N LEU A 62 15.24 -0.70 17.50
CA LEU A 62 13.95 -1.33 17.74
C LEU A 62 13.29 -0.81 19.04
N ILE A 63 14.04 -0.75 20.13
CA ILE A 63 13.55 -0.27 21.44
C ILE A 63 13.26 1.23 21.41
N SER A 64 14.17 2.04 20.84
CA SER A 64 14.00 3.49 20.73
C SER A 64 12.74 3.84 19.95
N ARG A 65 12.53 3.19 18.80
CA ARG A 65 11.34 3.38 17.97
C ARG A 65 10.08 2.92 18.67
N TYR A 66 10.08 1.76 19.34
CA TYR A 66 8.93 1.30 20.12
C TYR A 66 8.49 2.33 21.17
N HIS A 67 9.45 2.91 21.92
CA HIS A 67 9.13 3.94 22.91
C HIS A 67 8.49 5.18 22.29
N GLN A 68 9.03 5.67 21.18
CA GLN A 68 8.47 6.81 20.47
C GLN A 68 7.07 6.49 19.91
N GLN A 69 6.88 5.33 19.29
CA GLN A 69 5.61 4.98 18.65
C GLN A 69 4.49 4.62 19.62
N ASN A 70 4.80 3.97 20.74
CA ASN A 70 3.78 3.57 21.71
C ASN A 70 3.32 4.76 22.59
N ARG A 71 4.18 5.76 22.82
CA ARG A 71 3.85 6.89 23.71
C ARG A 71 3.61 8.20 22.97
N VAL A 72 4.52 8.58 22.08
CA VAL A 72 4.53 9.92 21.48
C VAL A 72 3.49 10.02 20.36
N ILE A 73 3.38 8.99 19.51
CA ILE A 73 2.48 9.04 18.35
C ILE A 73 1.01 9.16 18.76
N PRO A 74 0.43 8.29 19.61
CA PRO A 74 -0.99 8.38 19.95
C PRO A 74 -1.35 9.71 20.65
N GLN A 75 -0.46 10.21 21.49
CA GLN A 75 -0.64 11.49 22.16
C GLN A 75 -0.66 12.65 21.16
N THR A 76 0.29 12.65 20.22
CA THR A 76 0.41 13.69 19.19
C THR A 76 -0.78 13.66 18.23
N LEU A 77 -1.17 12.47 17.75
CA LEU A 77 -2.31 12.29 16.83
C LEU A 77 -3.66 12.67 17.44
N SER A 78 -3.75 12.81 18.77
CA SER A 78 -4.94 13.33 19.44
C SER A 78 -5.06 14.86 19.39
N GLN A 79 -3.98 15.55 18.99
CA GLN A 79 -3.86 17.02 19.04
C GLN A 79 -3.52 17.63 17.67
N SER A 80 -2.76 16.93 16.83
CA SER A 80 -2.23 17.44 15.56
C SER A 80 -1.85 16.34 14.59
N ARG A 81 -1.68 16.72 13.32
CA ARG A 81 -1.07 15.86 12.29
C ARG A 81 0.38 15.55 12.66
N LEU A 82 0.88 14.37 12.30
CA LEU A 82 2.25 13.94 12.57
C LEU A 82 2.98 13.57 11.28
N ILE A 83 4.20 14.07 11.12
CA ILE A 83 5.16 13.60 10.12
C ILE A 83 6.31 12.88 10.83
N SER A 84 6.62 11.66 10.41
CA SER A 84 7.78 10.91 10.86
C SER A 84 8.77 10.68 9.71
N ASP A 85 10.07 10.60 9.99
CA ASP A 85 11.09 10.17 9.01
C ASP A 85 11.47 8.67 9.11
N TYR A 86 10.67 7.91 9.86
CA TYR A 86 10.74 6.45 9.97
C TYR A 86 9.37 5.81 10.29
N PHE A 87 9.20 4.53 9.98
CA PHE A 87 8.08 3.69 10.48
C PHE A 87 8.58 2.30 10.94
N PHE A 88 7.80 1.61 11.78
CA PHE A 88 8.27 0.43 12.53
C PHE A 88 8.36 -0.85 11.71
N ASP A 89 7.48 -1.08 10.73
CA ASP A 89 7.47 -2.37 10.00
C ASP A 89 8.76 -2.67 9.24
N LYS A 90 9.61 -1.65 9.08
CA LYS A 90 10.89 -1.68 8.36
C LYS A 90 12.06 -2.25 9.15
N ASP A 91 11.94 -2.35 10.48
CA ASP A 91 13.04 -2.78 11.35
C ASP A 91 13.66 -4.12 10.90
N ARG A 92 12.86 -4.97 10.26
CA ARG A 92 13.31 -6.25 9.67
C ARG A 92 14.29 -6.11 8.52
N LEU A 93 14.22 -5.09 7.67
CA LEU A 93 15.11 -5.00 6.49
C LEU A 93 16.57 -4.81 6.88
N PHE A 94 16.83 -3.91 7.83
CA PHE A 94 18.18 -3.70 8.32
C PHE A 94 18.68 -4.90 9.12
N ALA A 95 17.83 -5.50 9.96
CA ALA A 95 18.17 -6.71 10.68
C ALA A 95 18.50 -7.88 9.75
N HIS A 96 17.68 -8.17 8.74
CA HIS A 96 17.88 -9.30 7.83
C HIS A 96 19.12 -9.15 6.95
N LEU A 97 19.60 -7.92 6.73
CA LEU A 97 20.83 -7.64 5.98
C LEU A 97 22.10 -7.67 6.84
N ASN A 98 21.97 -7.63 8.17
CA ASN A 98 23.11 -7.48 9.08
C ASN A 98 23.20 -8.58 10.14
N LEU A 99 22.13 -9.33 10.39
CA LEU A 99 22.05 -10.38 11.41
C LEU A 99 21.88 -11.74 10.75
N ALA A 100 22.37 -12.77 11.42
CA ALA A 100 22.22 -14.16 11.00
C ALA A 100 21.96 -15.07 12.20
N ASN A 101 21.41 -16.27 11.92
CA ASN A 101 21.22 -17.34 12.92
C ASN A 101 20.48 -16.85 14.18
N ASP A 102 20.99 -17.20 15.36
CA ASP A 102 20.42 -16.91 16.66
C ASP A 102 20.16 -15.40 16.90
N GLU A 103 21.01 -14.51 16.37
CA GLU A 103 20.82 -13.06 16.52
C GLU A 103 19.59 -12.58 15.75
N LEU A 104 19.39 -13.10 14.53
CA LEU A 104 18.21 -12.78 13.73
C LEU A 104 16.95 -13.38 14.35
N GLU A 105 16.98 -14.63 14.83
CA GLU A 105 15.84 -15.23 15.51
C GLU A 105 15.44 -14.47 16.78
N MET A 106 16.43 -14.04 17.56
CA MET A 106 16.19 -13.25 18.77
C MET A 106 15.58 -11.90 18.43
N TYR A 107 16.12 -11.24 17.40
CA TYR A 107 15.58 -9.99 16.88
C TYR A 107 14.10 -10.12 16.48
N ASP A 108 13.76 -11.14 15.69
CA ASP A 108 12.40 -11.37 15.23
C ASP A 108 11.41 -11.62 16.38
N ARG A 109 11.84 -12.35 17.41
CA ARG A 109 11.02 -12.56 18.62
C ARG A 109 10.74 -11.26 19.35
N VAL A 110 11.77 -10.41 19.54
CA VAL A 110 11.60 -9.12 20.22
C VAL A 110 10.70 -8.21 19.37
N GLN A 111 10.91 -8.15 18.06
CA GLN A 111 10.10 -7.35 17.14
C GLN A 111 8.63 -7.78 17.19
N ALA A 112 8.34 -9.08 17.18
CA ALA A 112 6.99 -9.60 17.24
C ALA A 112 6.27 -9.19 18.53
N ILE A 113 6.96 -9.24 19.68
CA ILE A 113 6.41 -8.82 20.98
C ILE A 113 6.11 -7.32 21.01
N LEU A 114 6.99 -6.50 20.42
CA LEU A 114 6.85 -5.04 20.45
C LEU A 114 5.88 -4.50 19.38
N GLY A 115 5.65 -5.23 18.30
CA GLY A 115 4.91 -4.75 17.12
C GLY A 115 3.38 -4.82 17.21
N GLU A 116 2.80 -5.56 18.16
CA GLU A 116 1.37 -5.94 18.12
C GLU A 116 0.34 -4.79 18.28
N GLN A 117 0.74 -3.54 18.54
CA GLN A 117 -0.21 -2.43 18.80
C GLN A 117 0.26 -1.06 18.28
N LEU A 118 1.13 -1.04 17.28
CA LEU A 118 1.69 0.22 16.80
C LEU A 118 0.76 0.92 15.79
N PRO A 119 0.67 2.26 15.83
CA PRO A 119 -0.14 3.02 14.88
C PRO A 119 0.43 2.90 13.46
N VAL A 120 -0.43 2.56 12.51
CA VAL A 120 -0.09 2.46 11.09
C VAL A 120 -0.22 3.85 10.45
N PRO A 121 0.74 4.29 9.60
CA PRO A 121 0.61 5.55 8.87
C PRO A 121 -0.59 5.58 7.92
N ASP A 122 -1.22 6.74 7.79
CA ASP A 122 -2.24 7.02 6.77
C ASP A 122 -1.63 7.15 5.37
N LEU A 123 -0.34 7.53 5.30
CA LEU A 123 0.43 7.58 4.06
C LEU A 123 1.92 7.31 4.35
N VAL A 124 2.54 6.47 3.52
CA VAL A 124 3.99 6.31 3.46
C VAL A 124 4.53 6.99 2.21
N VAL A 125 5.44 7.94 2.35
CA VAL A 125 6.14 8.60 1.24
C VAL A 125 7.49 7.92 1.05
N PHE A 126 7.58 7.02 0.08
CA PHE A 126 8.80 6.26 -0.21
C PHE A 126 9.67 6.98 -1.25
N LEU A 127 10.80 7.52 -0.81
CA LEU A 127 11.79 8.16 -1.66
C LEU A 127 12.74 7.10 -2.25
N ARG A 128 12.91 7.18 -3.57
CA ARG A 128 13.85 6.35 -4.34
C ARG A 128 14.93 7.22 -4.96
N ALA A 129 16.12 6.67 -5.08
CA ALA A 129 17.22 7.23 -5.85
C ALA A 129 18.20 6.09 -6.18
N ASP A 130 18.97 6.30 -7.23
CA ASP A 130 20.02 5.39 -7.67
C ASP A 130 21.17 5.41 -6.67
N THR A 131 21.86 4.28 -6.56
CA THR A 131 22.98 4.10 -5.63
C THR A 131 24.05 5.21 -5.78
N ASP A 132 24.32 5.67 -7.00
CA ASP A 132 25.30 6.74 -7.22
C ASP A 132 24.83 8.09 -6.66
N VAL A 133 23.54 8.42 -6.80
CA VAL A 133 22.94 9.62 -6.20
C VAL A 133 22.96 9.54 -4.67
N LEU A 134 22.62 8.36 -4.11
CA LEU A 134 22.67 8.12 -2.67
C LEU A 134 24.10 8.32 -2.12
N MET A 135 25.10 7.73 -2.77
CA MET A 135 26.50 7.85 -2.35
C MET A 135 27.01 9.30 -2.42
N GLN A 136 26.63 10.05 -3.45
CA GLN A 136 26.95 11.48 -3.54
C GLN A 136 26.34 12.28 -2.39
N ARG A 137 25.07 12.02 -2.04
CA ARG A 137 24.38 12.69 -0.93
C ARG A 137 24.98 12.34 0.44
N ILE A 138 25.35 11.08 0.65
CA ILE A 138 26.04 10.61 1.87
C ILE A 138 27.38 11.33 2.02
N ALA A 139 28.19 11.37 0.95
CA ALA A 139 29.47 12.07 0.96
C ALA A 139 29.32 13.57 1.27
N TYR A 140 28.31 14.23 0.70
CA TYR A 140 28.04 15.66 0.95
C TYR A 140 27.62 15.96 2.39
N ARG A 141 26.99 15.01 3.08
CA ARG A 141 26.52 15.17 4.48
C ARG A 141 27.65 15.15 5.52
N ASP A 142 28.81 14.62 5.14
CA ASP A 142 30.06 14.56 5.91
C ASP A 142 29.94 14.08 7.36
N ARG A 143 29.06 13.11 7.62
CA ARG A 143 28.98 12.45 8.94
C ARG A 143 30.18 11.52 9.11
N ALA A 144 30.94 11.71 10.19
CA ALA A 144 32.19 10.99 10.43
C ALA A 144 32.05 9.46 10.37
N TYR A 145 30.94 8.92 10.87
CA TYR A 145 30.64 7.48 10.88
C TYR A 145 30.03 6.95 9.56
N GLU A 146 29.61 7.82 8.63
CA GLU A 146 29.17 7.42 7.28
C GLU A 146 30.34 7.45 6.26
N ARG A 147 31.51 7.96 6.66
CA ARG A 147 32.70 8.01 5.79
C ARG A 147 33.20 6.60 5.51
N GLY A 148 33.39 6.27 4.23
CA GLY A 148 33.83 4.95 3.81
C GLY A 148 32.72 3.89 3.77
N MET A 149 31.45 4.32 3.82
CA MET A 149 30.32 3.42 3.64
C MET A 149 30.41 2.64 2.33
N ASP A 150 30.22 1.33 2.41
CA ASP A 150 30.31 0.44 1.26
C ASP A 150 29.14 0.69 0.28
N ARG A 151 29.50 0.97 -0.98
CA ARG A 151 28.54 1.15 -2.07
C ARG A 151 27.69 -0.11 -2.30
N ALA A 152 28.27 -1.30 -2.18
CA ALA A 152 27.54 -2.56 -2.37
C ALA A 152 26.49 -2.75 -1.28
N TYR A 153 26.81 -2.34 -0.05
CA TYR A 153 25.84 -2.33 1.05
C TYR A 153 24.66 -1.38 0.80
N ILE A 154 24.91 -0.16 0.32
CA ILE A 154 23.83 0.78 -0.02
C ILE A 154 22.97 0.26 -1.17
N ASP A 155 23.56 -0.38 -2.18
CA ASP A 155 22.78 -1.00 -3.25
C ASP A 155 21.94 -2.18 -2.75
N ALA A 156 22.48 -3.02 -1.87
CA ALA A 156 21.74 -4.11 -1.24
C ALA A 156 20.54 -3.59 -0.43
N LEU A 157 20.73 -2.50 0.33
CA LEU A 157 19.62 -1.82 1.01
C LEU A 157 18.58 -1.30 0.02
N ARG A 158 19.00 -0.64 -1.07
CA ARG A 158 18.09 -0.14 -2.11
C ARG A 158 17.22 -1.25 -2.68
N ILE A 159 17.83 -2.39 -3.04
CA ILE A 159 17.11 -3.56 -3.56
C ILE A 159 16.14 -4.10 -2.50
N ALA A 160 16.55 -4.20 -1.24
CA ALA A 160 15.71 -4.70 -0.16
C ALA A 160 14.49 -3.78 0.09
N TYR A 161 14.66 -2.46 0.02
CA TYR A 161 13.56 -1.50 0.13
C TYR A 161 12.59 -1.58 -1.04
N ASP A 162 13.11 -1.66 -2.28
CA ASP A 162 12.28 -1.79 -3.47
C ASP A 162 11.42 -3.08 -3.40
N ALA A 163 12.02 -4.19 -3.00
CA ALA A 163 11.31 -5.46 -2.79
C ALA A 163 10.26 -5.35 -1.67
N PHE A 164 10.61 -4.72 -0.55
CA PHE A 164 9.69 -4.53 0.58
C PHE A 164 8.47 -3.71 0.18
N PHE A 165 8.66 -2.55 -0.47
CA PHE A 165 7.55 -1.67 -0.82
C PHE A 165 6.75 -2.16 -2.03
N LEU A 166 7.26 -3.13 -2.79
CA LEU A 166 6.49 -3.86 -3.78
C LEU A 166 5.36 -4.68 -3.13
N ASP A 167 5.65 -5.34 -2.02
CA ASP A 167 4.73 -6.24 -1.32
C ASP A 167 4.01 -5.57 -0.12
N TYR A 168 4.48 -4.41 0.32
CA TYR A 168 3.96 -3.72 1.51
C TYR A 168 2.49 -3.34 1.36
N ASN A 169 1.67 -3.83 2.31
CA ASN A 169 0.22 -3.71 2.22
C ASN A 169 -0.52 -3.11 3.42
N GLN A 170 0.21 -2.61 4.42
CA GLN A 170 -0.41 -2.06 5.63
C GLN A 170 -0.90 -0.61 5.48
N ALA A 171 -0.22 0.20 4.66
CA ALA A 171 -0.60 1.58 4.37
C ALA A 171 -0.55 1.91 2.86
N PRO A 172 -1.18 3.01 2.41
CA PRO A 172 -0.94 3.59 1.10
C PRO A 172 0.51 4.07 0.96
N VAL A 173 1.12 3.86 -0.21
CA VAL A 173 2.51 4.26 -0.49
C VAL A 173 2.54 5.21 -1.69
N LEU A 174 3.12 6.40 -1.49
CA LEU A 174 3.48 7.34 -2.55
C LEU A 174 4.98 7.20 -2.81
N THR A 175 5.33 6.56 -3.92
CA THR A 175 6.72 6.43 -4.35
C THR A 175 7.15 7.65 -5.15
N ILE A 176 8.26 8.27 -4.78
CA ILE A 176 8.83 9.44 -5.45
C ILE A 176 10.27 9.14 -5.83
N ASP A 177 10.55 9.17 -7.13
CA ASP A 177 11.92 9.15 -7.63
C ASP A 177 12.56 10.53 -7.41
N THR A 178 13.71 10.56 -6.76
CA THR A 178 14.44 11.79 -6.40
C THR A 178 15.77 11.93 -7.14
N ASN A 179 16.04 11.13 -8.17
CA ASN A 179 17.28 11.22 -8.95
C ASN A 179 17.47 12.61 -9.55
N ASP A 180 16.43 13.13 -10.20
CA ASP A 180 16.44 14.43 -10.90
C ASP A 180 15.68 15.55 -10.16
N ILE A 181 15.34 15.32 -8.88
CA ILE A 181 14.54 16.26 -8.08
C ILE A 181 15.40 16.82 -6.93
N ASP A 182 15.66 18.13 -6.94
CA ASP A 182 16.39 18.82 -5.88
C ASP A 182 15.43 19.70 -5.06
N PHE A 183 14.61 19.06 -4.23
CA PHE A 183 13.68 19.74 -3.32
C PHE A 183 14.38 20.53 -2.20
N VAL A 184 15.71 20.48 -2.09
CA VAL A 184 16.48 21.26 -1.12
C VAL A 184 16.78 22.65 -1.65
N ARG A 185 17.20 22.74 -2.92
CA ARG A 185 17.61 24.01 -3.55
C ARG A 185 16.56 24.58 -4.50
N SER A 186 15.76 23.73 -5.14
CA SER A 186 14.71 24.14 -6.08
C SER A 186 13.38 24.30 -5.34
N THR A 187 12.89 25.54 -5.28
CA THR A 187 11.56 25.83 -4.73
C THR A 187 10.46 25.16 -5.57
N ARG A 188 10.65 25.09 -6.89
CA ARG A 188 9.71 24.42 -7.80
C ARG A 188 9.56 22.93 -7.46
N ASP A 189 10.68 22.25 -7.25
CA ASP A 189 10.70 20.80 -6.98
C ASP A 189 10.12 20.49 -5.60
N ARG A 190 10.42 21.35 -4.63
CA ARG A 190 9.83 21.30 -3.29
C ARG A 190 8.32 21.45 -3.33
N ASP A 191 7.82 22.48 -4.02
CA ASP A 191 6.38 22.74 -4.13
C ASP A 191 5.68 21.60 -4.90
N HIS A 192 6.37 21.02 -5.90
CA HIS A 192 5.89 19.85 -6.62
C HIS A 192 5.71 18.62 -5.70
N ILE A 193 6.73 18.26 -4.91
CA ILE A 193 6.64 17.11 -3.98
C ILE A 193 5.57 17.35 -2.92
N ILE A 194 5.50 18.55 -2.34
CA ILE A 194 4.45 18.89 -1.35
C ILE A 194 3.07 18.74 -1.99
N GLY A 195 2.89 19.18 -3.25
CA GLY A 195 1.67 19.01 -4.01
C GLY A 195 1.31 17.54 -4.23
N LEU A 196 2.28 16.68 -4.55
CA LEU A 196 2.06 15.23 -4.69
C LEU A 196 1.58 14.61 -3.36
N VAL A 197 2.22 14.95 -2.24
CA VAL A 197 1.83 14.45 -0.92
C VAL A 197 0.42 14.91 -0.55
N ARG A 198 0.07 16.20 -0.75
CA ARG A 198 -1.28 16.71 -0.50
C ARG A 198 -2.32 15.99 -1.36
N THR A 199 -2.04 15.80 -2.64
CA THR A 199 -2.93 15.08 -3.55
C THR A 199 -3.16 13.64 -3.09
N ALA A 200 -2.09 12.96 -2.65
CA ALA A 200 -2.16 11.60 -2.14
C ALA A 200 -2.97 11.48 -0.83
N LEU A 201 -2.94 12.50 0.03
CA LEU A 201 -3.77 12.55 1.23
C LEU A 201 -5.25 12.79 0.92
N GLU A 202 -5.55 13.69 -0.04
CA GLU A 202 -6.93 14.08 -0.37
C GLU A 202 -7.67 13.03 -1.22
N HIS A 203 -6.97 12.35 -2.13
CA HIS A 203 -7.59 11.47 -3.14
C HIS A 203 -7.11 10.01 -3.06
N GLY A 204 -6.26 9.67 -2.08
CA GLY A 204 -5.45 8.44 -2.08
C GLY A 204 -4.27 8.57 -3.05
N PRO A 205 -3.22 7.74 -2.93
CA PRO A 205 -2.05 7.85 -3.80
C PRO A 205 -2.48 7.62 -5.25
N VAL A 206 -2.39 8.68 -6.06
CA VAL A 206 -2.35 8.56 -7.51
C VAL A 206 -1.05 7.83 -7.80
N GLN A 207 -1.15 6.52 -8.02
CA GLN A 207 -0.05 5.78 -8.60
C GLN A 207 0.21 6.44 -9.95
N GLN A 208 1.36 7.12 -10.08
CA GLN A 208 1.85 7.53 -11.38
C GLN A 208 1.80 6.28 -12.25
N ALA A 209 1.14 6.39 -13.42
CA ALA A 209 1.20 5.34 -14.41
C ALA A 209 2.67 4.96 -14.57
N LEU A 210 2.96 3.67 -14.41
CA LEU A 210 4.30 3.14 -14.64
C LEU A 210 4.81 3.74 -15.97
N PRO A 211 6.02 4.33 -15.99
CA PRO A 211 6.59 4.83 -17.22
C PRO A 211 6.58 3.71 -18.26
N ASP A 212 6.01 4.02 -19.42
CA ASP A 212 5.76 3.17 -20.59
C ASP A 212 5.98 1.65 -20.40
N LEU A 213 4.88 0.91 -20.39
CA LEU A 213 4.84 -0.53 -20.57
C LEU A 213 5.38 -0.90 -21.96
N ASN A 214 6.70 -1.00 -22.05
CA ASN A 214 7.36 -1.79 -23.07
C ASN A 214 6.97 -3.27 -22.84
N ASP A 215 5.84 -3.66 -23.45
CA ASP A 215 5.56 -4.93 -24.12
C ASP A 215 6.12 -6.25 -23.55
N LYS A 216 6.15 -6.43 -22.22
CA LYS A 216 6.24 -7.78 -21.63
C LYS A 216 5.30 -7.92 -20.44
N ALA A 217 4.07 -8.34 -20.73
CA ALA A 217 3.21 -8.94 -19.71
C ALA A 217 3.91 -10.18 -19.12
N PRO A 218 3.83 -10.43 -17.80
CA PRO A 218 4.40 -11.62 -17.19
C PRO A 218 3.78 -12.89 -17.79
N ALA A 219 4.58 -13.95 -17.89
CA ALA A 219 4.25 -15.18 -18.62
C ALA A 219 3.06 -16.01 -18.11
N SER A 220 2.37 -15.58 -17.04
CA SER A 220 1.18 -16.28 -16.51
C SER A 220 0.25 -15.32 -15.78
N GLY A 221 -1.03 -15.31 -16.17
CA GLY A 221 -2.08 -14.55 -15.48
C GLY A 221 -2.21 -14.94 -14.01
N MET A 222 -1.98 -16.21 -13.65
CA MET A 222 -2.18 -16.69 -12.28
C MET A 222 -1.21 -16.04 -11.26
N ARG A 223 -0.03 -15.59 -11.71
CA ARG A 223 0.89 -14.79 -10.88
C ARG A 223 0.36 -13.40 -10.53
N ILE A 224 -0.49 -12.82 -11.38
CA ILE A 224 -1.15 -11.51 -11.14
C ILE A 224 -2.15 -11.62 -9.97
N LEU A 225 -2.71 -12.81 -9.72
CA LEU A 225 -3.68 -13.05 -8.63
C LEU A 225 -3.05 -13.30 -7.25
N GLN A 226 -1.70 -13.38 -7.16
CA GLN A 226 -0.97 -13.76 -5.94
C GLN A 226 -0.54 -12.56 -5.05
N GLY A 227 -0.80 -11.31 -5.46
CA GLY A 227 -0.50 -10.07 -4.69
C GLY A 227 -1.74 -9.31 -4.19
N ARG A 228 -1.56 -8.04 -3.75
CA ARG A 228 -2.68 -7.12 -3.44
C ARG A 228 -3.66 -7.10 -4.63
N ARG A 229 -4.96 -7.25 -4.34
CA ARG A 229 -6.01 -7.40 -5.36
C ARG A 229 -6.76 -6.08 -5.55
N ARG A 230 -6.29 -5.22 -6.45
CA ARG A 230 -7.05 -4.07 -6.93
C ARG A 230 -7.86 -4.45 -8.15
N LEU A 231 -8.88 -3.67 -8.50
CA LEU A 231 -9.71 -3.99 -9.66
C LEU A 231 -8.88 -3.99 -10.95
N GLY A 232 -7.86 -3.12 -11.01
CA GLY A 232 -6.87 -3.11 -12.09
C GLY A 232 -6.01 -4.37 -12.20
N ASP A 233 -5.77 -5.12 -11.12
CA ASP A 233 -5.07 -6.41 -11.16
C ASP A 233 -5.90 -7.47 -11.86
N PHE A 234 -7.20 -7.52 -11.57
CA PHE A 234 -8.12 -8.44 -12.24
C PHE A 234 -8.30 -8.07 -13.72
N GLN A 235 -8.32 -6.78 -14.07
CA GLN A 235 -8.30 -6.34 -15.46
C GLN A 235 -7.05 -6.83 -16.20
N ARG A 236 -5.85 -6.72 -15.58
CA ARG A 236 -4.61 -7.26 -16.16
C ARG A 236 -4.62 -8.78 -16.28
N PHE A 237 -5.15 -9.48 -15.26
CA PHE A 237 -5.32 -10.92 -15.28
C PHE A 237 -6.17 -11.37 -16.47
N HIS A 238 -7.35 -10.77 -16.68
CA HIS A 238 -8.22 -11.14 -17.81
C HIS A 238 -7.59 -10.85 -19.16
N ARG A 239 -6.86 -9.75 -19.34
CA ARG A 239 -6.10 -9.51 -20.58
C ARG A 239 -5.06 -10.60 -20.84
N ALA A 240 -4.36 -11.05 -19.79
CA ALA A 240 -3.38 -12.12 -19.91
C ALA A 240 -4.03 -13.48 -20.20
N LEU A 241 -5.13 -13.79 -19.50
CA LEU A 241 -5.88 -15.02 -19.66
C LEU A 241 -6.48 -15.14 -21.07
N ASP A 242 -7.14 -14.08 -21.56
CA ASP A 242 -7.77 -14.07 -22.88
C ASP A 242 -6.74 -14.26 -23.99
N ARG A 243 -5.57 -13.60 -23.89
CA ARG A 243 -4.44 -13.81 -24.81
C ARG A 243 -3.89 -15.23 -24.77
N GLU A 244 -3.77 -15.82 -23.57
CA GLU A 244 -3.24 -17.19 -23.41
C GLU A 244 -4.21 -18.24 -23.96
N LYS A 245 -5.51 -18.04 -23.76
CA LYS A 245 -6.56 -19.00 -24.16
C LYS A 245 -7.15 -18.74 -25.54
N GLY A 246 -6.83 -17.62 -26.17
CA GLY A 246 -7.38 -17.21 -27.45
C GLY A 246 -8.88 -16.88 -27.37
N PHE A 247 -9.31 -16.27 -26.28
CA PHE A 247 -10.70 -15.83 -26.12
C PHE A 247 -11.00 -14.60 -26.98
N ASP A 248 -12.26 -14.48 -27.40
CA ASP A 248 -12.76 -13.44 -28.31
C ASP A 248 -12.82 -12.05 -27.61
N ASP A 249 -12.40 -11.02 -28.33
CA ASP A 249 -12.43 -9.61 -27.92
C ASP A 249 -13.74 -8.89 -28.30
N ASP A 250 -14.68 -9.60 -28.95
CA ASP A 250 -15.99 -9.08 -29.34
C ASP A 250 -16.84 -8.67 -28.13
N LEU A 251 -17.21 -7.39 -28.11
CA LEU A 251 -17.99 -6.79 -27.02
C LEU A 251 -19.42 -7.33 -26.94
N ALA A 252 -20.05 -7.69 -28.06
CA ALA A 252 -21.40 -8.22 -28.07
C ALA A 252 -21.44 -9.64 -27.51
N LEU A 253 -20.44 -10.47 -27.83
CA LEU A 253 -20.29 -11.80 -27.25
C LEU A 253 -20.02 -11.73 -25.74
N ASN A 254 -19.14 -10.83 -25.30
CA ASN A 254 -18.88 -10.62 -23.87
C ASN A 254 -20.11 -10.06 -23.12
N LEU A 255 -20.94 -9.23 -23.77
CA LEU A 255 -22.21 -8.76 -23.21
C LEU A 255 -23.26 -9.88 -23.10
N ALA A 256 -23.31 -10.78 -24.08
CA ALA A 256 -24.18 -11.96 -24.02
C ALA A 256 -23.80 -12.85 -22.84
N GLY A 257 -22.51 -13.14 -22.66
CA GLY A 257 -21.99 -13.87 -21.51
C GLY A 257 -22.35 -13.19 -20.18
N LEU A 258 -22.11 -11.88 -20.04
CA LEU A 258 -22.52 -11.13 -18.85
C LEU A 258 -24.01 -11.31 -18.52
N THR A 259 -24.87 -11.31 -19.53
CA THR A 259 -26.32 -11.44 -19.34
C THR A 259 -26.70 -12.84 -18.85
N GLU A 260 -26.02 -13.87 -19.33
CA GLU A 260 -26.18 -15.25 -18.89
C GLU A 260 -25.81 -15.43 -17.41
N GLU A 261 -24.62 -14.95 -17.01
CA GLU A 261 -24.14 -15.08 -15.62
C GLU A 261 -25.03 -14.31 -14.62
N VAL A 262 -25.52 -13.13 -15.00
CA VAL A 262 -26.51 -12.39 -14.19
C VAL A 262 -27.81 -13.21 -14.01
N GLY A 263 -28.19 -14.00 -15.02
CA GLY A 263 -29.32 -14.92 -14.96
C GLY A 263 -29.10 -16.05 -13.94
N GLU A 264 -27.91 -16.63 -13.88
CA GLU A 264 -27.57 -17.70 -12.94
C GLU A 264 -27.49 -17.17 -11.49
N VAL A 265 -26.95 -15.96 -11.25
CA VAL A 265 -27.09 -15.27 -9.95
C VAL A 265 -28.57 -15.14 -9.55
N GLY A 266 -29.43 -14.73 -10.49
CA GLY A 266 -30.87 -14.62 -10.26
C GLY A 266 -31.53 -15.96 -9.91
N ARG A 267 -31.10 -17.05 -10.56
CA ARG A 267 -31.56 -18.41 -10.26
C ARG A 267 -31.15 -18.84 -8.85
N GLU A 268 -29.91 -18.63 -8.44
CA GLU A 268 -29.43 -19.00 -7.11
C GLU A 268 -30.12 -18.21 -5.99
N LEU A 269 -30.39 -16.92 -6.22
CA LEU A 269 -31.19 -16.11 -5.30
C LEU A 269 -32.65 -16.61 -5.20
N LYS A 270 -33.27 -16.97 -6.33
CA LYS A 270 -34.63 -17.54 -6.34
C LYS A 270 -34.70 -18.84 -5.55
N LEU A 271 -33.68 -19.71 -5.69
CA LEU A 271 -33.64 -20.97 -4.97
C LEU A 271 -33.34 -20.75 -3.48
N THR A 272 -32.46 -19.80 -3.13
CA THR A 272 -32.22 -19.36 -1.74
C THR A 272 -33.52 -18.91 -1.08
N TRP A 273 -34.30 -18.07 -1.76
CA TRP A 273 -35.61 -17.62 -1.28
C TRP A 273 -36.58 -18.78 -1.04
N ARG A 274 -36.62 -19.77 -1.94
CA ARG A 274 -37.44 -20.97 -1.79
C ARG A 274 -37.03 -21.80 -0.58
N ASP A 275 -35.73 -21.95 -0.36
CA ASP A 275 -35.19 -22.74 0.76
C ASP A 275 -35.41 -22.00 2.09
N ALA A 276 -35.26 -20.67 2.13
CA ALA A 276 -35.57 -19.84 3.28
C ALA A 276 -37.05 -19.94 3.69
N ARG A 277 -37.98 -20.05 2.72
CA ARG A 277 -39.40 -20.27 3.01
C ARG A 277 -39.64 -21.60 3.71
N LYS A 278 -39.02 -22.69 3.26
CA LYS A 278 -39.12 -24.01 3.90
C LYS A 278 -38.55 -23.98 5.32
N TRP A 279 -37.39 -23.36 5.52
CA TRP A 279 -36.80 -23.21 6.84
C TRP A 279 -37.70 -22.39 7.77
N ARG A 280 -38.33 -21.32 7.27
CA ARG A 280 -39.26 -20.49 8.05
C ARG A 280 -40.46 -21.29 8.55
N GLU A 281 -40.99 -22.20 7.74
CA GLU A 281 -42.07 -23.11 8.14
C GLU A 281 -41.66 -24.06 9.27
N GLN A 282 -40.36 -24.35 9.41
CA GLN A 282 -39.81 -25.24 10.45
C GLN A 282 -39.33 -24.50 11.71
N THR A 283 -38.70 -23.33 11.55
CA THR A 283 -38.07 -22.59 12.65
C THR A 283 -38.96 -21.50 13.23
N GLY A 284 -39.97 -21.02 12.50
CA GLY A 284 -40.79 -19.86 12.88
C GLY A 284 -40.02 -18.52 12.90
N ASN A 285 -38.72 -18.54 12.60
CA ASN A 285 -37.81 -17.39 12.70
C ASN A 285 -37.27 -17.02 11.31
N GLN A 286 -37.68 -15.86 10.80
CA GLN A 286 -37.38 -15.41 9.43
C GLN A 286 -35.89 -15.07 9.21
N PRO A 287 -35.21 -14.30 10.08
CA PRO A 287 -33.76 -14.10 9.99
C PRO A 287 -32.96 -15.40 9.98
N GLU A 288 -33.27 -16.34 10.88
CA GLU A 288 -32.55 -17.62 10.99
C GLU A 288 -32.77 -18.50 9.76
N ALA A 289 -34.00 -18.52 9.23
CA ALA A 289 -34.33 -19.26 8.02
C ALA A 289 -33.59 -18.74 6.78
N LEU A 290 -33.43 -17.41 6.67
CA LEU A 290 -32.68 -16.79 5.59
C LEU A 290 -31.18 -17.09 5.69
N GLU A 291 -30.60 -16.97 6.89
CA GLU A 291 -29.16 -17.25 7.07
C GLU A 291 -28.82 -18.71 6.75
N ARG A 292 -29.68 -19.66 7.17
CA ARG A 292 -29.50 -21.08 6.82
C ARG A 292 -29.60 -21.35 5.33
N ALA A 293 -30.54 -20.69 4.64
CA ALA A 293 -30.67 -20.82 3.20
C ALA A 293 -29.45 -20.22 2.46
N LEU A 294 -28.96 -19.05 2.91
CA LEU A 294 -27.76 -18.42 2.38
C LEU A 294 -26.52 -19.27 2.62
N ALA A 295 -26.35 -19.83 3.82
CA ALA A 295 -25.22 -20.69 4.15
C ALA A 295 -25.14 -21.91 3.21
N GLY A 296 -26.28 -22.50 2.83
CA GLY A 296 -26.33 -23.64 1.91
C GLY A 296 -26.01 -23.31 0.46
N ARG A 297 -26.06 -22.04 0.05
CA ARG A 297 -25.87 -21.60 -1.35
C ARG A 297 -24.74 -20.59 -1.53
N ARG A 298 -24.09 -20.16 -0.46
CA ARG A 298 -23.05 -19.12 -0.46
C ARG A 298 -21.93 -19.40 -1.46
N SER A 299 -21.52 -20.66 -1.58
CA SER A 299 -20.46 -21.06 -2.52
C SER A 299 -20.89 -20.87 -3.97
N LEU A 300 -22.08 -21.37 -4.33
CA LEU A 300 -22.63 -21.25 -5.69
C LEU A 300 -22.87 -19.78 -6.03
N LEU A 301 -23.48 -19.02 -5.12
CA LEU A 301 -23.71 -17.59 -5.34
C LEU A 301 -22.39 -16.82 -5.52
N ALA A 302 -21.33 -17.19 -4.80
CA ALA A 302 -20.02 -16.56 -4.96
C ALA A 302 -19.37 -16.89 -6.32
N GLU A 303 -19.59 -18.09 -6.86
CA GLU A 303 -19.12 -18.52 -8.18
C GLU A 303 -19.80 -17.69 -9.27
N GLU A 304 -21.13 -17.66 -9.31
CA GLU A 304 -21.89 -16.89 -10.30
C GLU A 304 -21.58 -15.37 -10.22
N MET A 305 -21.40 -14.83 -9.01
CA MET A 305 -21.01 -13.43 -8.83
C MET A 305 -19.58 -13.14 -9.33
N ALA A 306 -18.68 -14.11 -9.24
CA ALA A 306 -17.33 -13.98 -9.79
C ALA A 306 -17.36 -13.98 -11.32
N ASP A 307 -18.22 -14.79 -11.94
CA ASP A 307 -18.36 -14.85 -13.39
C ASP A 307 -18.98 -13.56 -13.96
N VAL A 308 -19.96 -12.97 -13.27
CA VAL A 308 -20.46 -11.62 -13.58
C VAL A 308 -19.32 -10.59 -13.55
N LEU A 309 -18.48 -10.63 -12.52
CA LEU A 309 -17.34 -9.73 -12.41
C LEU A 309 -16.33 -9.96 -13.54
N ALA A 310 -16.07 -11.21 -13.92
CA ALA A 310 -15.16 -11.56 -15.01
C ALA A 310 -15.60 -10.92 -16.34
N TYR A 311 -16.86 -11.06 -16.73
CA TYR A 311 -17.35 -10.45 -17.97
C TYR A 311 -17.38 -8.92 -17.92
N LEU A 312 -17.68 -8.31 -16.77
CA LEU A 312 -17.55 -6.85 -16.61
C LEU A 312 -16.12 -6.38 -16.82
N LEU A 313 -15.13 -7.10 -16.30
CA LEU A 313 -13.72 -6.78 -16.48
C LEU A 313 -13.27 -6.95 -17.94
N LYS A 314 -13.74 -8.00 -18.63
CA LYS A 314 -13.49 -8.21 -20.07
C LYS A 314 -14.06 -7.07 -20.89
N ILE A 315 -15.33 -6.70 -20.69
CA ILE A 315 -15.97 -5.58 -21.39
C ILE A 315 -15.20 -4.29 -21.14
N ALA A 316 -14.84 -3.98 -19.88
CA ALA A 316 -14.05 -2.80 -19.55
C ALA A 316 -12.69 -2.80 -20.27
N ASN A 317 -12.00 -3.96 -20.33
CA ASN A 317 -10.73 -4.10 -21.02
C ASN A 317 -10.85 -3.79 -22.52
N TYR A 318 -11.80 -4.40 -23.22
CA TYR A 318 -11.97 -4.23 -24.67
C TYR A 318 -12.60 -2.88 -25.04
N ALA A 319 -13.29 -2.23 -24.11
CA ALA A 319 -13.76 -0.85 -24.26
C ALA A 319 -12.68 0.21 -23.90
N GLY A 320 -11.49 -0.20 -23.45
CA GLY A 320 -10.43 0.73 -23.04
C GLY A 320 -10.71 1.49 -21.74
N ILE A 321 -11.52 0.92 -20.86
CA ILE A 321 -11.97 1.54 -19.61
C ILE A 321 -11.11 1.02 -18.44
N ASP A 322 -10.52 1.95 -17.69
CA ASP A 322 -10.05 1.67 -16.34
C ASP A 322 -11.27 1.64 -15.40
N LEU A 323 -11.69 0.44 -15.01
CA LEU A 323 -12.93 0.25 -14.28
C LEU A 323 -12.81 0.76 -12.83
N GLU A 324 -11.61 0.69 -12.25
CA GLU A 324 -11.34 1.18 -10.90
C GLU A 324 -11.47 2.70 -10.85
N ALA A 325 -10.79 3.38 -11.78
CA ALA A 325 -10.84 4.84 -11.89
C ALA A 325 -12.27 5.33 -12.20
N ALA A 326 -12.98 4.66 -13.12
CA ALA A 326 -14.35 5.00 -13.48
C ALA A 326 -15.31 4.84 -12.30
N TYR A 327 -15.17 3.77 -11.50
CA TYR A 327 -15.98 3.54 -10.32
C TYR A 327 -15.73 4.60 -9.23
N VAL A 328 -14.46 4.89 -8.93
CA VAL A 328 -14.08 5.89 -7.92
C VAL A 328 -14.60 7.28 -8.29
N ASP A 329 -14.43 7.71 -9.54
CA ASP A 329 -14.98 8.98 -10.02
C ASP A 329 -16.50 9.04 -9.86
N LYS A 330 -17.20 7.97 -10.28
CA LYS A 330 -18.67 7.91 -10.21
C LYS A 330 -19.16 7.93 -8.77
N MET A 331 -18.57 7.16 -7.87
CA MET A 331 -18.97 7.12 -6.45
C MET A 331 -18.61 8.42 -5.73
N GLY A 332 -17.46 9.03 -6.04
CA GLY A 332 -17.11 10.36 -5.55
C GLY A 332 -18.10 11.44 -6.01
N ARG A 333 -18.67 11.33 -7.21
CA ARG A 333 -19.78 12.19 -7.65
C ARG A 333 -21.09 11.87 -6.92
N ASN A 334 -21.44 10.60 -6.73
CA ASN A 334 -22.64 10.20 -6.00
C ASN A 334 -22.64 10.62 -4.53
N TRP A 335 -21.48 10.55 -3.87
CA TRP A 335 -21.28 11.00 -2.49
C TRP A 335 -21.59 12.49 -2.32
N ARG A 336 -21.26 13.30 -3.34
CA ARG A 336 -21.50 14.75 -3.36
C ARG A 336 -22.92 15.13 -3.81
N ARG A 337 -23.76 14.17 -4.22
CA ARG A 337 -25.15 14.44 -4.63
C ARG A 337 -26.05 14.58 -3.40
N ASN A 338 -26.92 15.59 -3.43
CA ASN A 338 -27.99 15.71 -2.45
C ASN A 338 -29.21 14.93 -2.97
N TRP A 339 -29.53 13.80 -2.33
CA TRP A 339 -30.54 12.85 -2.79
C TRP A 339 -31.98 13.28 -2.51
N GLN A 340 -32.19 14.42 -1.84
CA GLN A 340 -33.50 14.98 -1.53
C GLN A 340 -34.10 15.82 -2.69
N THR A 341 -33.33 16.11 -3.74
CA THR A 341 -33.78 16.86 -4.92
C THR A 341 -33.46 16.06 -6.18
N LEU A 342 -34.20 15.00 -6.46
CA LEU A 342 -34.25 14.44 -7.80
C LEU A 342 -35.41 15.11 -8.53
N PRO A 343 -35.19 15.81 -9.65
CA PRO A 343 -36.25 16.07 -10.60
C PRO A 343 -36.74 14.72 -11.13
N GLU A 344 -38.05 14.53 -11.15
CA GLU A 344 -38.73 13.48 -11.90
C GLU A 344 -38.38 13.64 -13.39
N GLU A 345 -37.26 13.11 -13.87
CA GLU A 345 -37.01 13.05 -15.31
C GLU A 345 -35.97 11.97 -15.65
N LYS A 346 -36.47 10.75 -15.86
CA LYS A 346 -36.39 10.01 -17.14
C LYS A 346 -37.03 8.63 -16.94
N ALA A 347 -38.33 8.59 -17.25
CA ALA A 347 -39.05 7.37 -17.61
C ALA A 347 -38.60 6.87 -18.99
#